data_AF-A0A951RS75-F1
#
_entry.id   AF-A0A951RS75-F1
#
_cell.length_a   1.000
_cell.length_b   1.000
_cell.length_c   1.000
_cell.angle_alpha   90.00
_cell.angle_beta   90.00
_cell.angle_gamma   90.00
#
_symmetry.space_group_name_H-M   'P 1'
#
loop_
_entity.id
_entity.type
_entity.pdbx_description
1 polymer ?
#
loop_
_entity_poly.entity_id
_entity_poly.type
_entity_poly.pdbx_seq_one_letter_code
_entity_poly.pdbx_strand_id
1 'polypeptide(L)'
;MTEMNPNTAGPGFVNYLQNTGAPQSRVRVEHVNSSMLTPDIIRGAEYTINLKIPDNIMDIEKWLLNKAKRLKLSDWQEIAISLHVPQSRMIAFPYKTNSHNIYSDSDILFAAAILSRTSGCSYLPTTRGVFTRKRLNRSLKLITINIDAFYELD
;
A
#
# COMPACT_ATOMS: atom_id res chain seq x y z
N MET A 1 28.64 72.97 -20.75
CA MET A 1 27.74 71.85 -21.10
C MET A 1 28.60 70.62 -21.34
N THR A 2 28.02 69.45 -21.05
CA THR A 2 28.55 68.09 -21.17
C THR A 2 29.39 67.56 -20.01
N GLU A 3 28.96 66.39 -19.52
CA GLU A 3 29.23 65.76 -18.22
C GLU A 3 30.32 64.66 -18.26
N MET A 4 30.57 64.10 -17.06
CA MET A 4 31.05 62.74 -16.70
C MET A 4 32.56 62.47 -16.49
N ASN A 5 33.01 62.64 -15.24
CA ASN A 5 33.26 61.60 -14.19
C ASN A 5 33.70 60.16 -14.60
N PRO A 6 34.38 59.39 -13.70
CA PRO A 6 35.82 59.17 -13.80
C PRO A 6 36.23 57.68 -13.85
N ASN A 7 37.49 57.49 -14.25
CA ASN A 7 38.44 56.48 -13.76
C ASN A 7 38.04 55.00 -13.77
N THR A 8 38.57 54.33 -14.81
CA THR A 8 39.43 53.15 -14.71
C THR A 8 39.81 52.70 -13.29
N ALA A 9 39.29 51.54 -12.87
CA ALA A 9 39.97 50.64 -11.94
C ALA A 9 39.42 49.21 -12.15
N GLY A 10 40.29 48.32 -12.65
CA GLY A 10 39.98 46.91 -12.79
C GLY A 10 39.83 46.21 -11.44
N PRO A 11 38.99 45.18 -11.32
CA PRO A 11 38.89 44.42 -10.08
C PRO A 11 39.78 43.18 -10.14
N GLY A 12 41.01 43.29 -9.64
CA GLY A 12 41.84 42.15 -9.24
C GLY A 12 41.60 41.82 -7.76
N PHE A 13 40.47 41.20 -7.45
CA PHE A 13 40.13 40.78 -6.08
C PHE A 13 40.73 39.41 -5.75
N VAL A 14 41.59 39.41 -4.73
CA VAL A 14 41.76 38.43 -3.64
C VAL A 14 41.28 36.99 -3.90
N ASN A 15 42.25 36.07 -3.95
CA ASN A 15 42.06 34.63 -3.87
C ASN A 15 41.28 34.23 -2.61
N TYR A 16 39.99 33.94 -2.76
CA TYR A 16 39.24 33.13 -1.80
C TYR A 16 39.06 31.73 -2.37
N LEU A 17 39.74 30.75 -1.76
CA LEU A 17 39.44 29.33 -1.89
C LEU A 17 38.02 29.08 -1.35
N GLN A 18 37.01 29.10 -2.23
CA GLN A 18 35.68 28.59 -1.92
C GLN A 18 35.57 27.14 -2.38
N ASN A 19 36.14 26.23 -1.60
CA ASN A 19 35.84 24.80 -1.72
C ASN A 19 34.94 24.39 -0.55
N THR A 20 33.72 24.93 -0.53
CA THR A 20 32.63 24.52 0.38
C THR A 20 31.41 24.09 -0.41
N GLY A 21 31.62 23.39 -1.53
CA GLY A 21 30.58 22.57 -2.14
C GLY A 21 30.46 21.28 -1.35
N ALA A 22 29.65 21.27 -0.28
CA ALA A 22 29.20 20.04 0.33
C ALA A 22 28.70 19.09 -0.78
N PRO A 23 28.96 17.77 -0.71
CA PRO A 23 28.50 16.87 -1.75
C PRO A 23 26.99 16.98 -1.84
N GLN A 24 26.48 17.52 -2.95
CA GLN A 24 25.07 17.36 -3.27
C GLN A 24 24.84 15.86 -3.33
N SER A 25 24.15 15.32 -2.33
CA SER A 25 23.66 13.96 -2.33
C SER A 25 22.97 13.73 -3.67
N ARG A 26 23.67 13.03 -4.57
CA ARG A 26 23.10 12.62 -5.86
C ARG A 26 22.05 11.58 -5.51
N VAL A 27 20.81 12.03 -5.35
CA VAL A 27 19.66 11.15 -5.30
C VAL A 27 19.58 10.49 -6.68
N ARG A 28 20.11 9.29 -6.78
CA ARG A 28 20.02 8.48 -7.98
C ARG A 28 18.63 7.85 -7.97
N VAL A 29 17.75 8.33 -8.84
CA VAL A 29 16.48 7.69 -9.10
C VAL A 29 16.76 6.58 -10.10
N GLU A 30 17.06 5.39 -9.59
CA GLU A 30 17.18 4.21 -10.44
C GLU A 30 15.79 3.70 -10.78
N HIS A 31 15.47 3.66 -12.08
CA HIS A 31 14.31 2.95 -12.58
C HIS A 31 14.54 1.46 -12.32
N VAL A 32 13.91 0.92 -11.27
CA VAL A 32 13.88 -0.53 -11.03
C VAL A 32 13.19 -1.17 -12.24
N ASN A 33 13.98 -1.90 -13.03
CA ASN A 33 13.46 -2.68 -14.16
C ASN A 33 12.46 -3.70 -13.61
N SER A 34 11.18 -3.53 -13.95
CA SER A 34 10.08 -4.41 -13.54
C SER A 34 10.22 -5.85 -14.06
N SER A 35 11.24 -6.12 -14.88
CA SER A 35 11.56 -7.41 -15.48
C SER A 35 12.31 -8.39 -14.57
N MET A 36 12.85 -7.96 -13.42
CA MET A 36 13.40 -8.89 -12.41
C MET A 36 12.35 -9.53 -11.50
N LEU A 37 11.08 -9.12 -11.62
CA LEU A 37 9.96 -9.78 -10.98
C LEU A 37 9.26 -10.66 -12.03
N THR A 38 9.91 -11.75 -12.44
CA THR A 38 9.20 -12.82 -13.15
C THR A 38 8.00 -13.23 -12.29
N PRO A 39 6.76 -13.09 -12.79
CA PRO A 39 5.59 -12.98 -11.94
C PRO A 39 5.24 -14.26 -11.19
N ASP A 40 5.72 -15.43 -11.62
CA ASP A 40 5.23 -16.71 -11.05
C ASP A 40 6.22 -17.37 -10.10
N ILE A 41 7.52 -17.03 -10.13
CA ILE A 41 8.55 -17.67 -9.29
C ILE A 41 8.69 -16.94 -7.94
N ILE A 42 8.55 -15.61 -7.96
CA ILE A 42 8.74 -14.74 -6.78
C ILE A 42 7.41 -14.53 -6.02
N ARG A 43 6.27 -14.74 -6.67
CA ARG A 43 4.96 -14.57 -6.05
C ARG A 43 4.53 -15.86 -5.36
N GLY A 44 4.33 -15.78 -4.04
CA GLY A 44 3.67 -16.82 -3.29
C GLY A 44 2.15 -16.73 -3.47
N ALA A 45 1.41 -16.58 -2.37
CA ALA A 45 -0.04 -16.46 -2.41
C ALA A 45 -0.50 -15.10 -2.99
N GLU A 46 -1.56 -15.15 -3.82
CA GLU A 46 -2.22 -13.98 -4.39
C GLU A 46 -3.70 -13.96 -4.02
N TYR A 47 -4.21 -12.80 -3.56
CA TYR A 47 -5.63 -12.60 -3.30
C TYR A 47 -6.14 -11.33 -3.97
N THR A 48 -7.24 -11.43 -4.71
CA THR A 48 -7.96 -10.26 -5.21
C THR A 48 -9.19 -10.00 -4.34
N ILE A 49 -9.24 -8.83 -3.75
CA ILE A 49 -10.20 -8.48 -2.71
C ILE A 49 -10.87 -7.18 -3.11
N ASN A 50 -12.19 -7.20 -3.15
CA ASN A 50 -12.97 -6.00 -3.35
C ASN A 50 -14.11 -6.07 -2.33
N LEU A 51 -14.54 -4.92 -1.82
CA LEU A 51 -15.76 -4.82 -1.05
C LEU A 51 -16.37 -3.45 -1.34
N LYS A 52 -17.67 -3.44 -1.60
CA LYS A 52 -18.46 -2.21 -1.73
C LYS A 52 -19.63 -2.29 -0.77
N ILE A 53 -19.66 -1.40 0.20
CA ILE A 53 -20.72 -1.29 1.19
C ILE A 53 -21.86 -0.48 0.57
N PRO A 54 -23.09 -1.00 0.52
CA PRO A 54 -24.29 -0.26 0.14
C PRO A 54 -24.42 1.09 0.86
N ASP A 55 -24.87 2.13 0.16
CA ASP A 55 -24.91 3.50 0.70
C ASP A 55 -25.94 3.70 1.81
N ASN A 56 -26.95 2.84 1.89
CA ASN A 56 -27.96 2.83 2.95
C ASN A 56 -27.46 2.29 4.31
N ILE A 57 -26.25 1.73 4.38
CA ILE A 57 -25.70 1.19 5.63
C ILE A 57 -24.98 2.29 6.41
N MET A 58 -25.59 2.72 7.52
CA MET A 58 -24.97 3.69 8.42
C MET A 58 -23.97 3.03 9.38
N ASP A 59 -24.37 1.90 9.97
CA ASP A 59 -23.57 1.14 10.93
C ASP A 59 -22.96 -0.10 10.24
N ILE A 60 -21.69 0.03 9.87
CA ILE A 60 -20.94 -0.98 9.12
C ILE A 60 -20.61 -2.19 9.99
N GLU A 61 -20.24 -1.96 11.24
CA GLU A 61 -19.83 -3.04 12.13
C GLU A 61 -21.04 -3.91 12.49
N LYS A 62 -22.18 -3.29 12.80
CA LYS A 62 -23.43 -4.03 13.02
C LYS A 62 -23.88 -4.78 11.76
N TRP A 63 -23.72 -4.19 10.58
CA TRP A 63 -24.02 -4.87 9.31
C TRP A 63 -23.15 -6.11 9.11
N LEU A 64 -21.84 -6.01 9.34
CA LEU A 64 -20.91 -7.14 9.25
C LEU A 64 -21.20 -8.21 10.31
N LEU A 65 -21.50 -7.81 11.55
CA LEU A 65 -21.88 -8.76 12.61
C LEU A 65 -23.18 -9.51 12.27
N ASN A 66 -24.14 -8.85 11.61
CA ASN A 66 -25.35 -9.55 11.13
C ASN A 66 -25.03 -10.59 10.05
N LYS A 67 -24.01 -10.35 9.21
CA LYS A 67 -23.50 -11.34 8.25
C LYS A 67 -22.83 -12.51 8.96
N ALA A 68 -21.99 -12.23 9.97
CA ALA A 68 -21.34 -13.24 10.79
C ALA A 68 -22.35 -14.15 11.51
N LYS A 69 -23.39 -13.56 12.10
CA LYS A 69 -24.47 -14.30 12.79
C LYS A 69 -25.18 -15.31 11.89
N ARG A 70 -25.37 -15.00 10.60
CA ARG A 70 -25.98 -15.93 9.64
C ARG A 70 -25.11 -17.17 9.39
N LEU A 71 -23.80 -17.02 9.55
CA LEU A 71 -22.82 -18.11 9.48
C LEU A 71 -22.53 -18.74 10.84
N LYS A 72 -23.26 -18.34 11.89
CA LYS A 72 -23.04 -18.76 13.29
C LYS A 72 -21.66 -18.39 13.84
N LEU A 73 -21.05 -17.35 13.30
CA LEU A 73 -19.77 -16.82 13.77
C LEU A 73 -20.00 -15.67 14.74
N SER A 74 -19.26 -15.66 15.83
CA SER A 74 -19.47 -14.76 16.97
C SER A 74 -18.42 -13.67 17.10
N ASP A 75 -17.16 -13.96 16.74
CA ASP A 75 -16.04 -13.04 16.87
C ASP A 75 -15.18 -12.95 15.58
N TRP A 76 -14.46 -11.84 15.43
CA TRP A 76 -13.52 -11.61 14.35
C TRP A 76 -12.33 -12.56 14.33
N GLN A 77 -11.93 -13.12 15.48
CA GLN A 77 -10.92 -14.18 15.51
C GLN A 77 -11.47 -15.47 14.91
N GLU A 78 -12.68 -15.84 15.30
CA GLU A 78 -13.39 -17.01 14.76
C GLU A 78 -13.58 -16.87 13.25
N ILE A 79 -14.04 -15.70 12.78
CA ILE A 79 -14.16 -15.38 11.35
C ILE A 79 -12.82 -15.56 10.63
N ALA A 80 -11.72 -15.07 11.21
CA ALA A 80 -10.40 -15.18 10.59
C ALA A 80 -9.93 -16.63 10.46
N ILE A 81 -10.22 -17.47 11.46
CA ILE A 81 -9.90 -18.90 11.45
C ILE A 81 -10.79 -19.64 10.47
N SER A 82 -12.11 -19.50 10.59
CA SER A 82 -13.10 -20.22 9.77
C SER A 82 -12.98 -19.89 8.28
N LEU A 83 -12.68 -18.64 7.93
CA LEU A 83 -12.52 -18.19 6.54
C LEU A 83 -11.08 -18.28 6.03
N HIS A 84 -10.17 -18.91 6.79
CA HIS A 84 -8.77 -19.08 6.39
C HIS A 84 -8.11 -17.76 5.96
N VAL A 85 -8.37 -16.69 6.72
CA VAL A 85 -7.80 -15.37 6.44
C VAL A 85 -6.27 -15.45 6.54
N PRO A 86 -5.52 -14.87 5.58
CA PRO A 86 -4.06 -14.95 5.56
C PRO A 86 -3.44 -14.46 6.88
N GLN A 87 -2.56 -15.26 7.46
CA GLN A 87 -1.85 -14.94 8.72
C GLN A 87 -0.44 -14.38 8.49
N SER A 88 0.04 -14.37 7.24
CA SER A 88 1.30 -13.77 6.84
C SER A 88 1.14 -12.29 6.46
N ARG A 89 2.22 -11.52 6.59
CA ARG A 89 2.26 -10.15 6.07
C ARG A 89 2.29 -10.21 4.55
N MET A 90 1.53 -9.34 3.90
CA MET A 90 1.44 -9.28 2.44
C MET A 90 1.54 -7.84 1.95
N ILE A 91 1.99 -7.66 0.72
CA ILE A 91 2.00 -6.35 0.07
C ILE A 91 0.65 -6.15 -0.61
N ALA A 92 0.08 -4.96 -0.45
CA ALA A 92 -1.21 -4.59 -0.99
C ALA A 92 -1.07 -3.57 -2.12
N PHE A 93 -1.72 -3.84 -3.25
CA PHE A 93 -1.77 -2.94 -4.40
C PHE A 93 -3.21 -2.57 -4.72
N PRO A 94 -3.50 -1.32 -5.12
CA PRO A 94 -4.80 -0.97 -5.67
C PRO A 94 -5.10 -1.82 -6.90
N TYR A 95 -6.29 -2.40 -6.97
CA TYR A 95 -6.75 -3.20 -8.10
C TYR A 95 -8.02 -2.59 -8.67
N LYS A 96 -8.08 -2.35 -9.98
CA LYS A 96 -9.31 -1.89 -10.64
C LYS A 96 -10.05 -3.10 -11.18
N THR A 97 -11.11 -3.53 -10.50
CA THR A 97 -12.04 -4.53 -11.04
C THR A 97 -13.24 -3.83 -11.66
N ASN A 98 -13.62 -4.26 -12.87
CA ASN A 98 -14.81 -3.75 -13.58
C ASN A 98 -16.08 -4.57 -13.27
N SER A 99 -15.98 -5.65 -12.49
CA SER A 99 -17.11 -6.53 -12.21
C SER A 99 -17.95 -6.08 -11.00
N HIS A 100 -19.27 -6.03 -11.20
CA HIS A 100 -20.26 -6.00 -10.14
C HIS A 100 -20.15 -7.30 -9.34
N ASN A 101 -19.74 -7.22 -8.08
CA ASN A 101 -19.55 -8.40 -7.26
C ASN A 101 -20.79 -8.66 -6.41
N ILE A 102 -21.46 -9.78 -6.71
CA ILE A 102 -22.40 -10.44 -5.82
C ILE A 102 -21.54 -11.24 -4.85
N TYR A 103 -21.39 -10.74 -3.62
CA TYR A 103 -20.62 -11.42 -2.59
C TYR A 103 -21.54 -12.30 -1.75
N SER A 104 -21.12 -13.54 -1.53
CA SER A 104 -21.70 -14.36 -0.46
C SER A 104 -21.41 -13.70 0.91
N ASP A 105 -22.20 -14.04 1.93
CA ASP A 105 -21.97 -13.49 3.28
C ASP A 105 -20.55 -13.83 3.79
N SER A 106 -19.98 -14.97 3.40
CA SER A 106 -18.58 -15.34 3.68
C SER A 106 -17.57 -14.44 2.96
N ASP A 107 -17.78 -14.12 1.68
CA ASP A 107 -16.84 -13.27 0.94
C ASP A 107 -16.82 -11.85 1.48
N ILE A 108 -17.99 -11.33 1.89
CA ILE A 108 -18.10 -10.03 2.54
C ILE A 108 -17.25 -9.99 3.80
N LEU A 109 -17.36 -11.03 4.64
CA LEU A 109 -16.61 -11.10 5.91
C LEU A 109 -15.12 -11.31 5.68
N PHE A 110 -14.74 -12.16 4.72
CA PHE A 110 -13.35 -12.36 4.32
C PHE A 110 -12.72 -11.05 3.85
N ALA A 111 -13.39 -10.36 2.92
CA ALA A 111 -12.94 -9.06 2.43
C ALA A 111 -12.88 -8.02 3.55
N ALA A 112 -13.87 -7.97 4.43
CA ALA A 112 -13.87 -7.05 5.57
C ALA A 112 -12.72 -7.34 6.55
N ALA A 113 -12.46 -8.61 6.86
CA ALA A 113 -11.39 -9.04 7.75
C ALA A 113 -10.01 -8.64 7.21
N ILE A 114 -9.82 -8.69 5.89
CA ILE A 114 -8.55 -8.31 5.26
C ILE A 114 -8.43 -6.79 5.09
N LEU A 115 -9.45 -6.14 4.54
CA LEU A 115 -9.41 -4.72 4.26
C LEU A 115 -9.33 -3.89 5.56
N SER A 116 -9.94 -4.35 6.65
CA SER A 116 -9.85 -3.68 7.95
C SER A 116 -8.41 -3.64 8.50
N ARG A 117 -7.60 -4.66 8.19
CA ARG A 117 -6.20 -4.83 8.64
C ARG A 117 -5.16 -4.38 7.60
N THR A 118 -5.61 -3.88 6.46
CA THR A 118 -4.71 -3.37 5.43
C THR A 118 -4.49 -1.87 5.61
N SER A 119 -3.24 -1.43 5.68
CA SER A 119 -2.83 -0.03 5.80
C SER A 119 -1.96 0.37 4.61
N GLY A 120 -2.44 1.33 3.80
CA GLY A 120 -1.75 1.76 2.59
C GLY A 120 -1.42 0.58 1.68
N CYS A 121 -0.13 0.31 1.51
CA CYS A 121 0.42 -0.73 0.64
C CYS A 121 0.76 -2.04 1.38
N SER A 122 0.28 -2.24 2.61
CA SER A 122 0.64 -3.40 3.44
C SER A 122 -0.55 -4.00 4.16
N TYR A 123 -0.65 -5.33 4.15
CA TYR A 123 -1.56 -6.12 4.96
C TYR A 123 -0.83 -6.64 6.21
N LEU A 124 -1.38 -6.33 7.38
CA LEU A 124 -0.80 -6.66 8.68
C LEU A 124 -1.79 -7.48 9.53
N PRO A 125 -1.71 -8.82 9.52
CA PRO A 125 -2.73 -9.70 10.12
C PRO A 125 -2.87 -9.54 11.64
N THR A 126 -1.79 -9.17 12.34
CA THR A 126 -1.78 -9.01 13.80
C THR A 126 -2.33 -7.67 14.28
N THR A 127 -2.59 -6.72 13.37
CA THR A 127 -3.10 -5.40 13.74
C THR A 127 -4.60 -5.42 14.03
N ARG A 128 -5.06 -4.50 14.88
CA ARG A 128 -6.49 -4.31 15.12
C ARG A 128 -7.18 -3.88 13.82
N GLY A 129 -8.26 -4.58 13.48
CA GLY A 129 -9.10 -4.23 12.33
C GLY A 129 -9.80 -2.88 12.54
N VAL A 130 -9.77 -2.03 11.51
CA VAL A 130 -10.52 -0.77 11.47
C VAL A 130 -11.66 -0.88 10.46
N PHE A 131 -12.90 -0.86 10.92
CA PHE A 131 -14.10 -1.09 10.10
C PHE A 131 -14.77 0.23 9.68
N THR A 132 -14.07 1.04 8.89
CA THR A 132 -14.64 2.29 8.35
C THR A 132 -15.01 2.15 6.88
N ARG A 133 -16.02 2.91 6.42
CA ARG A 133 -16.46 2.92 5.02
C ARG A 133 -15.30 3.15 4.07
N LYS A 134 -14.49 4.19 4.34
CA LYS A 134 -13.32 4.56 3.53
C LYS A 134 -12.30 3.41 3.41
N ARG A 135 -12.13 2.62 4.47
CA ARG A 135 -11.16 1.53 4.51
C ARG A 135 -11.69 0.25 3.85
N LEU A 136 -12.98 0.00 3.93
CA LEU A 136 -13.61 -1.20 3.38
C LEU A 136 -14.09 -1.02 1.93
N ASN A 137 -14.47 0.18 1.51
CA ASN A 137 -14.89 0.46 0.12
C ASN A 137 -13.67 0.61 -0.81
N ARG A 138 -12.94 -0.47 -1.03
CA ARG A 138 -11.80 -0.49 -1.95
C ARG A 138 -11.57 -1.86 -2.55
N SER A 139 -10.82 -1.84 -3.65
CA SER A 139 -10.36 -3.02 -4.37
C SER A 139 -8.85 -3.10 -4.29
N LEU A 140 -8.35 -4.22 -3.78
CA LEU A 140 -6.93 -4.49 -3.56
C LEU A 140 -6.55 -5.86 -4.09
N LYS A 141 -5.29 -5.97 -4.49
CA LYS A 141 -4.59 -7.22 -4.75
C LYS A 141 -3.52 -7.40 -3.68
N LEU A 142 -3.55 -8.51 -2.96
CA LEU A 142 -2.52 -8.90 -2.00
C LEU A 142 -1.58 -9.91 -2.64
N ILE A 143 -0.29 -9.74 -2.40
CA ILE A 143 0.76 -10.64 -2.90
C ILE A 143 1.74 -10.91 -1.76
N THR A 144 2.08 -12.17 -1.54
CA THR A 144 3.21 -12.58 -0.70
C THR A 144 4.46 -12.67 -1.58
N ILE A 145 5.58 -12.11 -1.12
CA ILE A 145 6.88 -12.33 -1.77
C ILE A 145 7.48 -13.60 -1.16
N ASN A 146 7.82 -14.57 -2.01
CA ASN A 146 8.67 -15.68 -1.61
C ASN A 146 10.12 -15.21 -1.66
N ILE A 147 10.71 -14.98 -0.48
CA ILE A 147 12.08 -14.43 -0.35
C ILE A 147 13.11 -15.48 -0.75
N ASP A 148 12.88 -16.75 -0.41
CA ASP A 148 13.81 -17.84 -0.69
C ASP A 148 13.92 -18.07 -2.20
N ALA A 149 12.78 -18.08 -2.90
CA ALA A 149 12.75 -18.12 -4.36
C ALA A 149 13.33 -16.84 -5.01
N PHE A 150 13.24 -15.68 -4.36
CA PHE A 150 13.81 -14.44 -4.87
C PHE A 150 15.35 -14.43 -4.79
N TYR A 151 15.93 -15.05 -3.77
CA TYR A 151 17.38 -15.15 -3.60
C TYR A 151 17.97 -16.46 -4.12
N GLU A 152 17.17 -17.33 -4.75
CA GLU A 152 17.59 -18.67 -5.22
C GLU A 152 18.28 -19.47 -4.10
N LEU A 153 17.79 -19.35 -2.87
CA LEU A 153 18.31 -20.08 -1.72
C LEU A 153 17.60 -21.44 -1.63
N ASP A 154 18.37 -22.51 -1.83
CA ASP A 154 17.95 -23.91 -1.64
C ASP A 154 17.70 -24.27 -0.16
#